data_AF-A0A7S0Q855-F1
#
_entry.id   AF-A0A7S0Q855-F1
#
_cell.length_a   1.000
_cell.length_b   1.000
_cell.length_c   1.000
_cell.angle_alpha   90.00
_cell.angle_beta   90.00
_cell.angle_gamma   90.00
#
_symmetry.space_group_name_H-M   'P 1'
#
loop_
_entity.id
_entity.type
_entity.pdbx_description
1 polymer ?
#
loop_
_entity_poly.entity_id
_entity_poly.type
_entity_poly.pdbx_seq_one_letter_code
_entity_poly.pdbx_strand_id
1 'polypeptide(L)'
;EMAEIHRNGGSIEKAFKEYEQPWHINCFENVRFWLYENSPDTKIQLGGVCDPNRFLALTAAVVDQFIENLLGVNAEPDDRRLMTRPPAQLFRDFAPGGGLCVILLTALRYKREQEARAGGEFDLEAELLRRGRAAA
;
A
#
# COMPACT_ATOMS: atom_id res chain seq x y z
N GLU A 1 8.67 6.81 -7.97
CA GLU A 1 8.36 6.45 -6.56
C GLU A 1 7.50 7.45 -5.78
N MET A 2 7.98 8.52 -5.14
CA MET A 2 7.06 9.37 -4.32
C MET A 2 6.04 10.13 -5.16
N ALA A 3 6.48 10.67 -6.31
CA ALA A 3 5.59 11.27 -7.29
C ALA A 3 4.69 10.25 -8.01
N GLU A 4 4.95 8.95 -7.85
CA GLU A 4 4.20 7.84 -8.45
C GLU A 4 3.10 7.36 -7.49
N ILE A 5 3.37 7.32 -6.19
CA ILE A 5 2.34 7.13 -5.16
C ILE A 5 1.28 8.24 -5.24
N HIS A 6 1.69 9.50 -5.36
CA HIS A 6 0.73 10.60 -5.55
C HIS A 6 0.02 10.55 -6.91
N ARG A 7 0.63 9.96 -7.94
CA ARG A 7 0.02 9.81 -9.28
C ARG A 7 -1.02 8.70 -9.30
N ASN A 8 -0.74 7.58 -8.64
CA ASN A 8 -1.53 6.35 -8.72
C ASN A 8 -2.52 6.21 -7.55
N GLY A 9 -2.23 6.82 -6.40
CA GLY A 9 -3.06 6.76 -5.18
C GLY A 9 -3.86 8.03 -4.90
N GLY A 10 -3.70 9.08 -5.71
CA GLY A 10 -4.36 10.37 -5.50
C GLY A 10 -3.75 11.18 -4.34
N SER A 11 -4.39 12.31 -4.00
CA SER A 11 -3.97 13.13 -2.85
C SER A 11 -4.35 12.44 -1.55
N ILE A 12 -3.40 12.41 -0.60
CA ILE A 12 -3.67 11.96 0.77
C ILE A 12 -4.64 12.95 1.43
N GLU A 13 -5.78 12.44 1.88
CA GLU A 13 -6.81 13.22 2.55
C GLU A 13 -6.33 13.72 3.92
N LYS A 14 -6.96 14.78 4.42
CA LYS A 14 -6.55 15.41 5.70
C LYS A 14 -6.50 14.41 6.86
N ALA A 15 -7.39 13.43 6.87
CA ALA A 15 -7.47 12.39 7.90
C ALA A 15 -6.21 11.49 7.94
N PHE A 16 -5.47 11.38 6.83
CA PHE A 16 -4.31 10.51 6.70
C PHE A 16 -2.98 11.29 6.66
N LYS A 17 -3.00 12.60 6.91
CA LYS A 17 -1.77 13.43 6.99
C LYS A 17 -0.84 13.06 8.15
N GLU A 18 -1.32 12.26 9.11
CA GLU A 18 -0.51 11.67 10.17
C GLU A 18 0.66 10.85 9.60
N TYR A 19 0.44 10.16 8.47
CA TYR A 19 1.47 9.36 7.79
C TYR A 19 2.62 10.18 7.21
N GLU A 20 2.45 11.49 7.04
CA GLU A 20 3.51 12.40 6.58
C GLU A 20 4.37 12.94 7.73
N GLN A 21 3.97 12.70 8.98
CA GLN A 21 4.65 13.25 10.15
C GLN A 21 5.96 12.48 10.43
N PRO A 22 7.08 13.16 10.72
CA PRO A 22 8.37 12.49 10.94
C PRO A 22 8.33 11.43 12.04
N TRP A 23 7.62 11.69 13.13
CA TRP A 23 7.49 10.76 14.24
C TRP A 23 6.73 9.49 13.85
N HIS A 24 5.75 9.60 12.96
CA HIS A 24 4.97 8.46 12.47
C HIS A 24 5.77 7.66 11.43
N ILE A 25 6.53 8.35 10.57
CA ILE A 25 7.46 7.71 9.62
C ILE A 25 8.49 6.86 10.36
N ASN A 26 9.01 7.32 11.51
CA ASN A 26 9.98 6.56 12.30
C ASN A 26 9.41 5.24 12.83
N CYS A 27 8.09 5.14 13.05
CA CYS A 27 7.46 3.88 13.47
C CYS A 27 7.60 2.77 12.41
N PHE A 28 7.83 3.12 11.13
CA PHE A 28 8.02 2.15 10.05
C PHE A 28 9.40 1.48 10.05
N GLU A 29 10.33 1.87 10.91
CA GLU A 29 11.64 1.20 11.00
C GLU A 29 11.52 -0.28 11.34
N ASN A 30 10.72 -0.61 12.35
CA ASN A 30 10.47 -2.00 12.77
C ASN A 30 9.77 -2.80 11.66
N VAL A 31 8.79 -2.17 10.99
CA VAL A 31 8.07 -2.75 9.87
C VAL A 31 9.04 -3.06 8.73
N ARG A 32 9.90 -2.11 8.36
CA ARG A 32 10.90 -2.27 7.30
C ARG A 32 11.86 -3.41 7.60
N PHE A 33 12.39 -3.48 8.82
CA PHE A 33 13.31 -4.56 9.20
C PHE A 33 12.63 -5.91 9.11
N TRP A 34 11.41 -6.04 9.63
CA TRP A 34 10.65 -7.27 9.53
C TRP A 34 10.37 -7.67 8.06
N LEU A 35 10.04 -6.70 7.20
CA LEU A 35 9.84 -6.95 5.77
C LEU A 35 11.11 -7.47 5.09
N TYR A 36 12.29 -6.95 5.43
CA TYR A 36 13.57 -7.41 4.89
C TYR A 36 13.91 -8.84 5.30
N GLU A 37 13.58 -9.24 6.52
CA GLU A 37 13.80 -10.60 7.00
C GLU A 37 12.86 -11.61 6.34
N ASN A 38 11.60 -11.23 6.12
CA ASN A 38 10.56 -12.13 5.61
C ASN A 38 10.41 -12.09 4.08
N SER A 39 11.05 -11.13 3.41
CA SER A 39 11.06 -10.96 1.97
C SER A 39 12.35 -10.25 1.53
N PRO A 40 13.44 -10.99 1.30
CA PRO A 40 14.72 -10.41 0.88
C PRO A 40 14.60 -9.55 -0.38
N ASP A 41 13.68 -9.90 -1.28
CA ASP A 41 13.40 -9.16 -2.49
C ASP A 41 12.80 -7.76 -2.22
N THR A 42 12.12 -7.59 -1.09
CA THR A 42 11.63 -6.28 -0.65
C THR A 42 12.79 -5.33 -0.33
N LYS A 43 13.94 -5.86 0.10
CA LYS A 43 15.17 -5.07 0.27
C LYS A 43 15.71 -4.55 -1.06
N ILE A 44 15.55 -5.31 -2.14
CA ILE A 44 15.94 -4.91 -3.49
C ILE A 44 14.98 -3.81 -3.99
N GLN A 45 13.67 -4.02 -3.83
CA GLN A 45 12.65 -3.03 -4.21
C GLN A 45 12.83 -1.70 -3.49
N LEU A 46 13.05 -1.74 -2.17
CA LEU A 46 13.27 -0.52 -1.38
C LEU A 46 14.69 0.06 -1.54
N GLY A 47 15.62 -0.66 -2.18
CA GLY A 47 17.01 -0.23 -2.36
C GLY A 47 17.16 0.96 -3.33
N GLY A 48 16.20 1.19 -4.21
CA GLY A 48 16.13 2.36 -5.10
C GLY A 48 15.46 3.58 -4.46
N VAL A 49 14.83 3.41 -3.30
CA VAL A 49 14.05 4.44 -2.62
C VAL A 49 14.95 5.30 -1.74
N CYS A 50 14.94 6.62 -1.95
CA CYS A 50 15.71 7.58 -1.14
C CYS A 50 15.33 7.57 0.36
N ASP A 51 14.04 7.37 0.66
CA ASP A 51 13.52 7.23 2.03
C ASP A 51 12.52 6.06 2.12
N PRO A 52 13.01 4.84 2.42
CA PRO A 52 12.18 3.64 2.49
C PRO A 52 11.07 3.71 3.55
N ASN A 53 11.33 4.35 4.70
CA ASN A 53 10.34 4.43 5.78
C ASN A 53 9.19 5.34 5.35
N ARG A 54 9.51 6.49 4.76
CA ARG A 54 8.50 7.41 4.23
C ARG A 54 7.73 6.78 3.08
N PHE A 55 8.38 6.03 2.20
CA PHE A 55 7.69 5.28 1.14
C PHE A 55 6.69 4.27 1.70
N LEU A 56 7.09 3.50 2.70
CA LEU A 56 6.18 2.55 3.38
C LEU A 56 5.03 3.27 4.08
N ALA A 57 5.29 4.41 4.72
CA ALA A 57 4.28 5.24 5.36
C ALA A 57 3.24 5.76 4.36
N LEU A 58 3.67 6.33 3.24
CA LEU A 58 2.75 6.81 2.21
C LEU A 58 2.00 5.67 1.53
N THR A 59 2.65 4.51 1.33
CA THR A 59 1.98 3.32 0.80
C THR A 59 0.88 2.84 1.75
N ALA A 60 1.16 2.78 3.05
CA ALA A 60 0.18 2.45 4.06
C ALA A 60 -0.98 3.46 4.09
N ALA A 61 -0.69 4.76 3.97
CA ALA A 61 -1.70 5.82 3.91
C ALA A 61 -2.67 5.63 2.73
N VAL A 62 -2.15 5.34 1.54
CA VAL A 62 -2.98 5.10 0.35
C VAL A 62 -3.88 3.87 0.53
N VAL A 63 -3.34 2.78 1.08
CA VAL A 63 -4.12 1.56 1.33
C VAL A 63 -5.20 1.79 2.39
N ASP A 64 -4.87 2.46 3.49
CA ASP A 64 -5.79 2.80 4.58
C ASP A 64 -6.92 3.72 4.07
N GLN A 65 -6.57 4.77 3.33
CA GLN A 65 -7.53 5.68 2.71
C GLN A 65 -8.45 4.96 1.73
N PHE A 66 -7.91 4.06 0.90
CA PHE A 66 -8.72 3.28 -0.05
C PHE A 66 -9.73 2.39 0.66
N ILE A 67 -9.31 1.72 1.74
CA ILE A 67 -10.20 0.89 2.55
C ILE A 67 -11.27 1.74 3.24
N GLU A 68 -10.91 2.93 3.74
CA GLU A 68 -11.90 3.84 4.34
C GLU A 68 -12.92 4.34 3.31
N ASN A 69 -12.48 4.64 2.10
CA ASN A 69 -13.35 5.19 1.07
C ASN A 69 -14.30 4.14 0.48
N LEU A 70 -13.88 2.86 0.37
CA LEU A 70 -14.71 1.79 -0.18
C LEU A 70 -15.52 1.01 0.88
N LEU A 71 -14.99 0.88 2.10
CA LEU A 71 -15.57 0.01 3.13
C LEU A 71 -15.86 0.75 4.44
N GLY A 72 -15.47 2.02 4.54
CA GLY A 72 -15.63 2.84 5.73
C GLY A 72 -17.05 3.32 5.97
N VAL A 73 -17.18 4.21 6.95
CA VAL A 73 -18.49 4.70 7.41
C VAL A 73 -19.17 5.55 6.34
N ASN A 74 -18.35 6.23 5.52
CA ASN A 74 -18.80 7.12 4.45
C ASN A 74 -18.90 6.43 3.08
N ALA A 75 -18.61 5.12 3.00
CA ALA A 75 -18.70 4.38 1.76
C ALA A 75 -20.17 4.14 1.35
N GLU A 76 -20.41 3.99 0.06
CA GLU A 76 -21.74 3.71 -0.48
C GLU A 76 -22.33 2.44 0.18
N PRO A 77 -23.64 2.41 0.49
CA PRO A 77 -24.26 1.27 1.16
C PRO A 77 -24.09 -0.07 0.43
N ASP A 78 -23.98 -0.03 -0.90
CA ASP A 78 -23.74 -1.20 -1.74
C ASP A 78 -22.28 -1.68 -1.67
N ASP A 79 -21.32 -0.75 -1.63
CA ASP A 79 -19.88 -1.07 -1.50
C ASP A 79 -19.56 -1.69 -0.15
N ARG A 80 -20.19 -1.21 0.93
CA ARG A 80 -20.07 -1.78 2.29
C ARG A 80 -20.52 -3.24 2.38
N ARG A 81 -21.29 -3.73 1.41
CA ARG A 81 -21.76 -5.14 1.37
C ARG A 81 -20.80 -6.05 0.62
N LEU A 82 -19.83 -5.50 -0.12
CA LEU A 82 -18.89 -6.27 -0.92
C LEU A 82 -17.94 -7.09 -0.05
N MET A 83 -17.47 -6.52 1.06
CA MET A 83 -16.59 -7.21 1.99
C MET A 83 -16.61 -6.59 3.39
N THR A 84 -16.13 -7.36 4.36
CA THR A 84 -15.93 -6.87 5.73
C THR A 84 -14.75 -5.91 5.77
N ARG A 85 -14.96 -4.72 6.36
CA ARG A 85 -13.90 -3.73 6.58
C ARG A 85 -12.82 -4.29 7.51
N PRO A 86 -11.54 -4.29 7.10
CA PRO A 86 -10.43 -4.58 8.01
C PRO A 86 -10.42 -3.61 9.20
N PRO A 87 -10.16 -4.07 10.43
CA PRO A 87 -10.04 -3.17 11.58
C PRO A 87 -8.93 -2.13 11.34
N ALA A 88 -9.25 -0.84 11.51
CA ALA A 88 -8.29 0.25 11.35
C ALA A 88 -7.05 0.10 12.26
N GLN A 89 -7.16 -0.66 13.35
CA GLN A 89 -6.04 -0.96 14.24
C GLN A 89 -4.91 -1.73 13.54
N LEU A 90 -5.20 -2.49 12.47
CA LEU A 90 -4.17 -3.19 11.70
C LEU A 90 -3.17 -2.23 11.07
N PHE A 91 -3.61 -1.03 10.66
CA PHE A 91 -2.74 0.02 10.11
C PHE A 91 -1.89 0.74 11.16
N ARG A 92 -2.22 0.56 12.44
CA ARG A 92 -1.50 1.11 13.59
C ARG A 92 -0.67 0.06 14.34
N ASP A 93 -0.61 -1.16 13.83
CA ASP A 93 0.13 -2.26 14.44
C ASP A 93 1.55 -2.36 13.88
N PHE A 94 2.46 -1.57 14.46
CA PHE A 94 3.88 -1.51 14.09
C PHE A 94 4.73 -2.62 14.72
N ALA A 95 4.12 -3.57 15.44
CA ALA A 95 4.84 -4.69 16.00
C ALA A 95 5.45 -5.55 14.88
N PRO A 96 6.63 -6.17 15.10
CA PRO A 96 7.18 -7.14 14.15
C PRO A 96 6.17 -8.26 13.88
N GLY A 97 5.78 -8.45 12.63
CA GLY A 97 4.76 -9.43 12.24
C GLY A 97 3.32 -9.03 12.57
N GLY A 98 3.10 -7.79 12.98
CA GLY A 98 1.77 -7.21 13.19
C GLY A 98 0.97 -7.02 11.91
N GLY A 99 -0.25 -6.50 12.05
CA GLY A 99 -1.19 -6.28 10.94
C GLY A 99 -0.60 -5.49 9.77
N LEU A 100 0.10 -4.39 10.07
CA LEU A 100 0.69 -3.52 9.05
C LEU A 100 1.79 -4.23 8.27
N CYS A 101 2.60 -5.04 8.95
CA CYS A 101 3.65 -5.84 8.33
C CYS A 101 3.07 -6.80 7.28
N VAL A 102 1.99 -7.50 7.62
CA VAL A 102 1.34 -8.47 6.73
C VAL A 102 0.69 -7.78 5.52
N ILE A 103 0.04 -6.63 5.74
CA ILE A 103 -0.57 -5.84 4.67
C ILE A 103 0.48 -5.38 3.66
N LEU A 104 1.55 -4.72 4.13
CA LEU A 104 2.59 -4.20 3.25
C LEU A 104 3.37 -5.32 2.55
N LEU A 105 3.67 -6.42 3.24
CA LEU A 105 4.33 -7.58 2.64
C LEU A 105 3.53 -8.12 1.46
N THR A 106 2.22 -8.27 1.64
CA THR A 106 1.32 -8.79 0.61
C THR A 106 1.21 -7.83 -0.57
N ALA A 107 1.06 -6.53 -0.30
CA ALA A 107 0.99 -5.50 -1.34
C ALA A 107 2.26 -5.43 -2.19
N LEU A 108 3.44 -5.44 -1.56
CA LEU A 108 4.73 -5.37 -2.25
C LEU A 108 5.02 -6.62 -3.07
N ARG A 109 4.69 -7.81 -2.53
CA ARG A 109 4.79 -9.08 -3.26
C ARG A 109 3.88 -9.08 -4.48
N TYR A 110 2.63 -8.64 -4.31
CA TYR A 110 1.68 -8.56 -5.41
C TYR A 110 2.15 -7.59 -6.51
N LYS A 111 2.60 -6.38 -6.14
CA LYS A 111 3.15 -5.39 -7.10
C LYS A 111 4.24 -6.04 -7.96
N ARG A 112 5.19 -6.71 -7.31
CA ARG A 112 6.29 -7.42 -8.00
C ARG A 112 5.80 -8.49 -8.97
N GLU A 113 4.84 -9.31 -8.55
CA GLU A 113 4.29 -10.35 -9.41
C GLU A 113 3.64 -9.76 -10.65
N GLN A 114 3.00 -8.60 -10.53
CA GLN A 114 2.43 -7.90 -11.69
C GLN A 114 3.52 -7.29 -12.59
N GLU A 115 4.56 -6.69 -12.03
CA GLU A 115 5.73 -6.18 -12.79
C GLU A 115 6.39 -7.30 -13.59
N ALA A 116 6.61 -8.46 -12.96
CA ALA A 116 7.20 -9.63 -13.61
C ALA A 116 6.33 -10.15 -14.77
N ARG A 117 4.99 -10.09 -14.64
CA ARG A 117 4.05 -10.46 -15.71
C ARG A 117 4.00 -9.42 -16.83
N ALA A 118 4.13 -8.15 -16.50
CA ALA A 118 4.11 -7.06 -17.46
C ALA A 118 5.43 -6.91 -18.25
N GLY A 119 6.52 -7.55 -17.79
CA GLY A 119 7.84 -7.41 -18.39
C GLY A 119 8.49 -6.05 -18.13
N GLY A 120 8.07 -5.35 -17.07
CA GLY A 120 8.46 -3.96 -16.79
C GLY A 120 7.68 -3.36 -15.62
N GLU A 121 7.67 -2.02 -15.54
CA GLU A 121 6.92 -1.28 -14.52
C GLU A 121 5.42 -1.59 -14.60
N PHE A 122 4.79 -1.86 -13.45
CA PHE A 122 3.38 -2.20 -13.39
C PHE A 122 2.53 -0.93 -13.52
N ASP A 123 1.92 -0.78 -14.70
CA ASP A 123 0.90 0.23 -14.98
C ASP A 123 -0.50 -0.38 -14.80
N LEU A 124 -1.20 0.08 -13.76
CA LEU A 124 -2.55 -0.37 -13.44
C LEU A 124 -3.55 -0.02 -14.54
N GLU A 125 -3.46 1.16 -15.16
CA GLU A 125 -4.38 1.54 -16.24
C GLU A 125 -4.15 0.66 -17.47
N ALA A 126 -2.89 0.43 -17.84
CA ALA A 126 -2.57 -0.45 -18.96
C ALA A 126 -3.04 -1.90 -18.73
N GLU A 127 -2.96 -2.41 -17.48
CA GLU A 127 -3.44 -3.74 -17.12
C GLU A 127 -4.98 -3.81 -17.11
N LEU A 128 -5.67 -2.80 -16.55
CA LEU A 128 -7.12 -2.72 -16.59
C LEU A 128 -7.63 -2.65 -18.02
N LEU A 129 -6.94 -1.91 -18.90
CA LEU A 129 -7.29 -1.81 -20.32
C LEU A 129 -7.03 -3.13 -21.07
N ARG A 130 -5.96 -3.86 -20.74
CA ARG A 130 -5.73 -5.23 -21.22
C ARG A 130 -6.83 -6.18 -20.81
N ARG A 131 -7.24 -6.15 -19.53
CA ARG A 131 -8.30 -7.02 -19.00
C ARG A 131 -9.70 -6.65 -19.51
N GLY A 132 -9.99 -5.36 -19.66
CA GLY A 132 -11.23 -4.88 -20.25
C GLY A 132 -11.39 -5.30 -21.71
N ARG A 133 -10.29 -5.39 -22.48
CA ARG A 133 -10.31 -5.95 -23.84
C ARG A 133 -10.41 -7.48 -23.88
N ALA A 134 -10.05 -8.18 -22.81
CA ALA A 134 -10.19 -9.63 -22.72
C ALA A 134 -11.61 -10.07 -22.31
N ALA A 135 -12.46 -9.14 -21.85
CA ALA A 135 -13.82 -9.39 -21.43
C ALA A 135 -14.89 -9.01 -22.48
N ALA A 136 -14.47 -8.72 -23.73
CA ALA A 136 -15.35 -8.38 -24.86
C ALA A 136 -15.25 -9.42 -25.98
#